data_AF-A0A2V5XBL7-F1
#
_entry.id   AF-A0A2V5XBL7-F1
#
_cell.length_a   1.000
_cell.length_b   1.000
_cell.length_c   1.000
_cell.angle_alpha   90.00
_cell.angle_beta   90.00
_cell.angle_gamma   90.00
#
_symmetry.space_group_name_H-M   'P 1'
#
loop_
_entity.id
_entity.type
_entity.pdbx_description
1 polymer ?
#
loop_
_entity_poly.entity_id
_entity_poly.type
_entity_poly.pdbx_seq_one_letter_code
_entity_poly.pdbx_strand_id
1 'polypeptide(L)'
;MALDHAQRALRLSGESNPRIWRLFAAAEAELGRFDAAIDAAEKALRLAESQNNVALARTLESNIALFRNASPLRDINQATTSER
;
A
#
# COMPACT_ATOMS: atom_id res chain seq x y z
N MET A 1 3.97 17.65 6.04
CA MET A 1 3.71 16.99 7.34
C MET A 1 2.67 15.88 7.14
N ALA A 2 3.11 14.67 6.76
CA ALA A 2 2.26 13.50 6.44
C ALA A 2 2.26 12.41 7.54
N LEU A 3 3.03 12.64 8.61
CA LEU A 3 3.33 11.63 9.64
C LEU A 3 2.18 11.40 10.65
N ASP A 4 1.26 12.35 10.82
CA ASP A 4 0.26 12.29 11.91
C ASP A 4 -1.00 11.47 11.55
N HIS A 5 -1.38 11.42 10.27
CA HIS A 5 -2.62 10.73 9.85
C HIS A 5 -2.45 9.21 9.76
N ALA A 6 -1.34 8.74 9.19
CA ALA A 6 -1.02 7.30 9.14
C ALA A 6 -0.82 6.71 10.54
N GLN A 7 -0.23 7.46 11.49
CA GLN A 7 -0.06 7.02 12.88
C GLN A 7 -1.37 6.99 13.70
N ARG A 8 -2.45 7.62 13.23
CA ARG A 8 -3.77 7.59 13.88
C ARG A 8 -4.65 6.46 13.35
N ALA A 9 -4.51 6.10 12.06
CA ALA A 9 -5.05 4.88 11.49
C ALA A 9 -4.41 3.61 12.11
N LEU A 10 -3.10 3.68 12.40
CA LEU A 10 -2.33 2.59 12.98
C LEU A 10 -2.67 2.28 14.45
N ARG A 11 -3.32 3.20 15.17
CA ARG A 11 -3.51 3.05 16.62
C ARG A 11 -4.90 2.57 17.07
N LEU A 12 -5.94 2.70 16.25
CA LEU A 12 -7.29 2.74 16.82
C LEU A 12 -8.21 1.53 16.64
N SER A 13 -8.25 0.72 15.57
CA SER A 13 -9.41 -0.20 15.49
C SER A 13 -9.37 -1.47 14.63
N GLY A 14 -8.39 -1.73 13.76
CA GLY A 14 -8.66 -2.62 12.60
C GLY A 14 -7.59 -3.63 12.20
N GLU A 15 -6.63 -3.94 13.07
CA GLU A 15 -5.38 -4.66 12.78
C GLU A 15 -5.47 -6.00 12.01
N SER A 16 -6.67 -6.57 11.78
CA SER A 16 -6.82 -7.84 11.06
C SER A 16 -7.89 -7.83 9.95
N ASN A 17 -8.45 -6.70 9.53
CA ASN A 17 -9.39 -6.72 8.41
C ASN A 17 -8.72 -6.28 7.08
N PRO A 18 -8.37 -7.22 6.18
CA PRO A 18 -7.75 -6.88 4.90
C PRO A 18 -8.60 -5.97 4.01
N ARG A 19 -9.92 -5.87 4.25
CA ARG A 19 -10.79 -4.94 3.50
C ARG A 19 -10.57 -3.48 3.88
N ILE A 20 -10.27 -3.20 5.15
CA ILE A 20 -10.01 -1.83 5.62
C ILE A 20 -8.69 -1.33 5.02
N TRP A 21 -7.66 -2.17 5.04
CA TRP A 21 -6.39 -1.88 4.40
C TRP A 21 -6.51 -1.69 2.88
N ARG A 22 -7.39 -2.45 2.22
CA ARG A 22 -7.69 -2.23 0.79
C ARG A 22 -8.30 -0.85 0.52
N LEU A 23 -9.23 -0.41 1.36
CA LEU A 23 -9.87 0.91 1.20
C LEU A 23 -8.86 2.03 1.45
N PHE A 24 -8.02 1.87 2.47
CA PHE A 24 -6.94 2.83 2.75
C PHE A 24 -5.95 2.92 1.57
N ALA A 25 -5.58 1.79 0.97
CA ALA A 25 -4.73 1.78 -0.22
C ALA A 25 -5.35 2.54 -1.40
N ALA A 26 -6.66 2.35 -1.65
CA ALA A 26 -7.36 3.07 -2.71
C ALA A 26 -7.39 4.59 -2.43
N ALA A 27 -7.64 5.01 -1.19
CA ALA A 27 -7.65 6.41 -0.80
C ALA A 27 -6.28 7.09 -0.96
N GLU A 28 -5.19 6.41 -0.58
CA GLU A 28 -3.84 6.93 -0.80
C GLU A 28 -3.51 7.04 -2.31
N ALA A 29 -3.96 6.09 -3.12
CA ALA A 29 -3.78 6.13 -4.58
C ALA A 29 -4.56 7.28 -5.24
N GLU A 30 -5.79 7.56 -4.78
CA GLU A 30 -6.58 8.72 -5.24
C GLU A 30 -5.92 10.05 -4.87
N LEU A 31 -5.19 10.09 -3.75
CA LEU A 31 -4.37 11.24 -3.34
C LEU A 31 -3.03 11.33 -4.10
N GLY A 32 -2.77 10.44 -5.06
CA GLY A 32 -1.52 10.35 -5.82
C GLY A 32 -0.33 9.82 -5.00
N ARG A 33 -0.58 9.30 -3.80
CA ARG A 33 0.43 8.74 -2.89
C ARG A 33 0.57 7.24 -3.12
N PHE A 34 1.01 6.89 -4.32
CA PHE A 34 1.06 5.50 -4.76
C PHE A 34 1.99 4.62 -3.89
N ASP A 35 3.06 5.17 -3.32
CA ASP A 35 3.96 4.42 -2.42
C ASP A 35 3.25 4.00 -1.12
N ALA A 36 2.45 4.90 -0.54
CA ALA A 36 1.63 4.59 0.64
C ALA A 36 0.49 3.62 0.31
N ALA A 37 -0.07 3.73 -0.90
CA ALA A 37 -1.08 2.80 -1.40
C ALA A 37 -0.53 1.37 -1.56
N ILE A 38 0.69 1.23 -2.07
CA ILE A 38 1.36 -0.07 -2.24
C ILE A 38 1.63 -0.71 -0.87
N ASP A 39 2.21 0.02 0.08
CA ASP A 39 2.50 -0.51 1.43
C ASP A 39 1.22 -0.99 2.14
N ALA A 40 0.13 -0.23 2.02
CA ALA A 40 -1.18 -0.60 2.56
C ALA A 40 -1.77 -1.85 1.90
N ALA A 41 -1.67 -1.95 0.57
CA ALA A 41 -2.18 -3.09 -0.19
C ALA A 41 -1.36 -4.37 0.08
N GLU A 42 -0.05 -4.26 0.27
CA GLU A 42 0.82 -5.39 0.65
C GLU A 42 0.51 -5.91 2.06
N LYS A 43 0.21 -5.01 3.01
CA LYS A 43 -0.28 -5.40 4.34
C LYS A 43 -1.62 -6.12 4.27
N ALA A 44 -2.55 -5.61 3.45
CA ALA A 44 -3.82 -6.26 3.21
C ALA A 44 -3.64 -7.66 2.60
N LEU A 45 -2.67 -7.82 1.69
CA LEU A 45 -2.40 -9.07 1.00
C LEU A 45 -1.98 -10.15 1.99
N ARG A 46 -0.99 -9.85 2.85
CA ARG A 46 -0.53 -10.78 3.90
C ARG A 46 -1.65 -11.19 4.86
N LEU A 47 -2.56 -10.28 5.18
CA LEU A 47 -3.74 -10.58 6.01
C LEU A 47 -4.78 -11.44 5.26
N ALA A 48 -4.98 -11.22 3.96
CA ALA A 48 -5.87 -12.05 3.15
C ALA A 48 -5.31 -13.46 2.97
N GLU A 49 -4.00 -13.60 2.78
CA GLU A 49 -3.30 -14.88 2.72
C GLU A 49 -3.38 -15.64 4.04
N SER A 50 -3.14 -14.98 5.18
CA SER A 50 -3.26 -15.61 6.49
C SER A 50 -4.69 -16.06 6.82
N GLN A 51 -5.69 -15.40 6.23
CA GLN A 51 -7.10 -15.76 6.34
C GLN A 51 -7.57 -16.77 5.29
N ASN A 52 -6.67 -17.30 4.45
CA ASN A 52 -7.00 -18.17 3.30
C ASN A 52 -8.04 -17.54 2.34
N ASN A 53 -8.10 -16.21 2.29
CA ASN A 53 -9.01 -15.46 1.43
C ASN A 53 -8.37 -15.20 0.05
N VAL A 54 -8.26 -16.26 -0.75
CA VAL A 54 -7.59 -16.24 -2.06
C VAL A 54 -8.20 -15.22 -3.02
N ALA A 55 -9.53 -15.04 -2.99
CA ALA A 55 -10.21 -14.04 -3.83
C ALA A 55 -9.77 -12.61 -3.50
N LEU A 56 -9.63 -12.31 -2.21
CA LEU A 56 -9.18 -10.99 -1.76
C LEU A 56 -7.69 -10.79 -2.05
N ALA A 57 -6.87 -11.83 -1.84
CA ALA A 57 -5.44 -11.81 -2.17
C ALA A 57 -5.20 -11.45 -3.65
N ARG A 58 -5.87 -12.15 -4.59
CA ARG A 58 -5.75 -11.84 -6.04
C ARG A 58 -6.19 -10.43 -6.41
N THR A 59 -7.22 -9.92 -5.74
CA THR A 59 -7.68 -8.54 -5.94
C THR A 59 -6.61 -7.55 -5.49
N LEU A 60 -5.96 -7.83 -4.36
CA LEU A 60 -4.91 -6.99 -3.79
C LEU A 60 -3.63 -7.00 -4.63
N GLU A 61 -3.23 -8.16 -5.17
CA GLU A 61 -2.13 -8.25 -6.13
C GLU A 61 -2.36 -7.39 -7.37
N SER A 62 -3.59 -7.41 -7.91
CA SER A 62 -3.98 -6.58 -9.06
C SER A 62 -3.92 -5.09 -8.73
N ASN A 63 -4.39 -4.69 -7.54
CA ASN A 63 -4.30 -3.30 -7.08
C ASN A 63 -2.84 -2.85 -6.91
N ILE A 64 -1.97 -3.69 -6.34
CA ILE A 64 -0.54 -3.39 -6.20
C ILE A 64 0.10 -3.18 -7.57
N ALA A 65 -0.20 -4.03 -8.56
CA ALA A 65 0.30 -3.87 -9.91
C ALA A 65 -0.17 -2.55 -10.56
N LEU A 66 -1.44 -2.19 -10.37
CA LEU A 66 -1.99 -0.92 -10.86
C LEU A 66 -1.30 0.28 -10.20
N PHE A 67 -1.13 0.27 -8.87
CA PHE A 67 -0.45 1.34 -8.15
C PHE A 67 1.03 1.45 -8.54
N ARG A 68 1.72 0.34 -8.78
CA ARG A 68 3.11 0.32 -9.26
C ARG A 68 3.26 0.82 -10.69
N ASN A 69 2.25 0.63 -11.54
CA ASN A 69 2.24 1.17 -12.90
C ASN A 69 1.88 2.68 -12.91
N ALA A 70 1.06 3.11 -11.95
CA ALA A 70 0.69 4.52 -11.77
C ALA A 70 1.75 5.34 -11.04
N SER A 71 2.55 4.70 -10.18
CA SER A 71 3.76 5.28 -9.62
C SER A 71 4.87 5.17 -10.66
N PRO A 72 5.35 6.26 -11.28
CA PRO A 72 6.60 6.16 -12.02
C PRO A 72 7.65 5.68 -11.02
N LEU A 73 8.17 4.46 -11.20
CA LEU A 73 9.28 3.88 -10.45
C LEU A 73 10.48 4.85 -10.45
N ARG A 74 10.44 5.86 -9.58
CA ARG A 74 11.46 6.92 -9.50
C ARG A 74 12.66 6.48 -8.67
N ASP A 75 12.61 5.28 -8.08
CA ASP A 75 13.63 4.81 -7.13
C ASP A 75 14.47 3.62 -7.60
N ILE A 76 14.42 3.23 -8.89
CA ILE A 76 15.55 2.48 -9.47
C ILE A 76 16.75 3.39 -9.80
N ASN A 77 16.66 4.72 -9.56
CA ASN A 77 17.74 5.66 -9.88
C ASN A 77 18.11 6.67 -8.78
N GLN A 78 17.60 6.58 -7.53
CA GLN A 78 18.26 7.29 -6.42
C GLN A 78 19.61 6.61 -6.05
N ALA A 79 19.87 5.40 -6.55
CA ALA A 79 21.16 4.71 -6.50
C ALA A 79 22.27 5.37 -7.34
N THR A 80 22.02 6.50 -8.02
CA THR A 80 23.08 7.34 -8.61
C THR A 80 23.08 8.76 -8.03
N THR A 81 22.75 8.92 -6.75
CA THR A 81 23.30 10.04 -5.96
C THR A 81 24.54 9.55 -5.22
N SER A 82 25.67 9.46 -5.92
CA SER A 82 27.02 9.71 -5.39
C SER A 82 28.07 9.42 -6.46
N GLU A 83 28.21 10.30 -7.43
CA GLU A 83 29.53 10.53 -8.02
C GLU A 83 29.86 12.02 -7.93
N ARG A 84 30.42 12.34 -6.75
CA ARG A 84 31.45 13.34 -6.42
C ARG A 84 31.15 14.82 -6.61
#